data_AF-A0A9P5NML6-F1
#
_entry.id   AF-A0A9P5NML6-F1
#
_cell.length_a   1.000
_cell.length_b   1.000
_cell.length_c   1.000
_cell.angle_alpha   90.00
_cell.angle_beta   90.00
_cell.angle_gamma   90.00
#
_symmetry.space_group_name_H-M   'P 1'
#
loop_
_entity.id
_entity.type
_entity.pdbx_description
1 polymer ?
#
loop_
_entity_poly.entity_id
_entity_poly.type
_entity_poly.pdbx_seq_one_letter_code
_entity_poly.pdbx_strand_id
1 'polypeptide(L)'
;MNSRRSSNASAGRNENIPKLPGSVVLVQDSPGHTSFTSPSECTLGYVQQYFQNGTLPPAGTVCPVTAELFPVASNTSTRRDACSDGSLCEIVEELWHRLM
;
A
#
# COMPACT_ATOMS: atom_id res chain seq x y z
N MET A 1 -2.70 16.42 -23.17
CA MET A 1 -1.88 15.23 -22.84
C MET A 1 -2.23 14.73 -21.44
N ASN A 2 -3.40 14.12 -21.26
CA ASN A 2 -3.81 13.47 -20.00
C ASN A 2 -4.13 12.01 -20.32
N SER A 3 -3.10 11.17 -20.32
CA SER A 3 -3.27 9.72 -20.47
C SER A 3 -3.43 9.13 -19.08
N ARG A 4 -4.63 9.28 -18.50
CA ARG A 4 -5.05 8.42 -17.39
C ARG A 4 -5.20 7.01 -17.97
N ARG A 5 -4.11 6.23 -18.02
CA ARG A 5 -4.19 4.77 -18.17
C ARG A 5 -4.64 4.17 -16.84
N SER A 6 -5.87 4.49 -16.46
CA SER A 6 -6.67 3.66 -15.58
C SER A 6 -7.39 2.68 -16.47
N SER A 7 -7.04 1.39 -16.44
CA SER A 7 -8.01 0.31 -16.72
C SER A 7 -7.49 -1.13 -16.62
N ASN A 8 -6.17 -1.43 -16.65
CA ASN A 8 -5.76 -2.84 -16.93
C ASN A 8 -4.95 -3.56 -15.83
N ALA A 9 -4.64 -2.94 -14.68
CA ALA A 9 -3.91 -3.60 -13.59
C ALA A 9 -4.83 -4.32 -12.56
N SER A 10 -6.15 -4.29 -12.74
CA SER A 10 -7.12 -4.79 -11.76
C SER A 10 -7.48 -6.27 -11.90
N ALA A 11 -7.32 -6.87 -13.09
CA ALA A 11 -7.81 -8.22 -13.36
C ALA A 11 -6.97 -9.34 -12.71
N GLY A 12 -5.65 -9.18 -12.60
CA GLY A 12 -4.79 -10.24 -12.04
C GLY A 12 -4.85 -10.36 -10.51
N ARG A 13 -5.48 -9.40 -9.81
CA ARG A 13 -5.41 -9.34 -8.33
C ARG A 13 -6.29 -10.38 -7.63
N ASN A 14 -7.41 -10.76 -8.24
CA ASN A 14 -8.41 -11.66 -7.64
C ASN A 14 -8.38 -13.09 -8.19
N GLU A 15 -7.54 -13.37 -9.18
CA GLU A 15 -7.47 -14.68 -9.85
C GLU A 15 -7.00 -15.82 -8.92
N ASN A 16 -6.19 -15.52 -7.91
CA ASN A 16 -5.68 -16.53 -6.97
C ASN A 16 -6.60 -16.80 -5.79
N ILE A 17 -7.63 -15.98 -5.54
CA ILE A 17 -8.54 -16.12 -4.40
C ILE A 17 -9.28 -17.47 -4.38
N PRO A 18 -9.73 -18.05 -5.51
CA PRO A 18 -10.30 -19.38 -5.53
C PRO A 18 -9.36 -20.48 -5.00
N LYS A 19 -8.04 -20.25 -4.99
CA LYS A 19 -7.02 -21.18 -4.49
C LYS A 19 -6.64 -20.92 -3.02
N LEU A 20 -7.18 -19.85 -2.41
CA LEU A 20 -6.92 -19.41 -1.05
C LEU A 20 -8.24 -19.29 -0.27
N PRO A 21 -8.86 -20.42 0.13
CA PRO A 21 -10.16 -20.40 0.79
C PRO A 21 -10.08 -19.66 2.13
N GLY A 22 -11.04 -18.76 2.37
CA GLY A 22 -11.07 -17.92 3.57
C GLY A 22 -10.23 -16.64 3.47
N SER A 23 -9.52 -16.39 2.38
CA SER A 23 -8.75 -15.16 2.17
C SER A 23 -9.53 -14.12 1.36
N VAL A 24 -9.19 -12.84 1.57
CA VAL A 24 -9.74 -11.69 0.82
C VAL A 24 -8.61 -10.85 0.22
N VAL A 25 -8.89 -10.13 -0.86
CA VAL A 25 -7.93 -9.19 -1.47
C VAL A 25 -8.04 -7.84 -0.80
N LEU A 26 -6.93 -7.35 -0.26
CA LEU A 26 -6.73 -5.95 0.09
C LEU A 26 -6.00 -5.24 -1.07
N VAL A 27 -6.56 -4.14 -1.55
CA VAL A 27 -6.00 -3.38 -2.68
C VAL A 27 -5.40 -2.10 -2.17
N GLN A 28 -4.15 -1.82 -2.51
CA GLN A 28 -3.56 -0.50 -2.37
C GLN A 28 -3.58 0.22 -3.71
N ASP A 29 -4.17 1.41 -3.76
CA ASP A 29 -4.24 2.23 -4.98
C ASP A 29 -2.98 3.07 -5.11
N SER A 30 -1.91 2.48 -5.65
CA SER A 30 -0.64 3.15 -5.88
C SER A 30 0.02 2.72 -7.18
N PRO A 31 0.80 3.61 -7.82
CA PRO A 31 1.67 3.20 -8.91
C PRO A 31 2.67 2.14 -8.43
N GLY A 32 2.98 1.17 -9.29
CA GLY A 32 3.62 -0.08 -8.89
C GLY A 32 5.02 0.10 -8.30
N HIS A 33 5.23 -0.42 -7.08
CA HIS A 33 6.53 -0.77 -6.48
C HIS A 33 6.40 -1.55 -5.15
N THR A 34 5.45 -2.49 -5.02
CA THR A 34 5.02 -3.19 -3.78
C THR A 34 4.27 -2.29 -2.78
N SER A 35 3.40 -2.89 -1.94
CA SER A 35 2.50 -2.11 -1.07
C SER A 35 3.20 -1.45 0.13
N PHE A 36 4.39 -1.90 0.52
CA PHE A 36 5.10 -1.36 1.69
C PHE A 36 5.96 -0.13 1.38
N THR A 37 6.36 0.05 0.12
CA THR A 37 7.19 1.20 -0.29
C THR A 37 6.35 2.47 -0.44
N SER A 38 5.09 2.36 -0.86
CA SER A 38 4.15 3.49 -0.82
C SER A 38 3.43 3.48 0.53
N PRO A 39 3.65 4.45 1.41
CA PRO A 39 3.06 4.44 2.73
C PRO A 39 1.54 4.61 2.65
N SER A 40 0.81 3.78 3.40
CA SER A 40 -0.64 3.84 3.55
C SER A 40 -1.04 3.37 4.94
N GLU A 41 -1.63 4.28 5.72
CA GLU A 41 -2.17 3.95 7.05
C GLU A 41 -3.29 2.91 6.97
N CYS A 42 -4.12 3.00 5.92
CA CYS A 42 -5.19 2.05 5.67
C CYS A 42 -4.65 0.63 5.45
N THR A 43 -3.63 0.49 4.59
CA THR A 43 -3.01 -0.82 4.33
C THR A 43 -2.35 -1.37 5.59
N LEU A 44 -1.55 -0.55 6.27
CA LEU A 44 -0.81 -0.97 7.47
C LEU A 44 -1.75 -1.35 8.62
N GLY A 45 -2.86 -0.62 8.80
CA GLY A 45 -3.86 -0.94 9.81
C GLY A 45 -4.51 -2.31 9.61
N TYR A 46 -4.89 -2.66 8.37
CA TYR A 46 -5.45 -3.98 8.08
C TYR A 46 -4.41 -5.10 8.20
N VAL A 47 -3.17 -4.85 7.78
CA VAL A 47 -2.07 -5.80 7.95
C VAL A 47 -1.85 -6.07 9.44
N GLN A 48 -1.81 -5.02 10.27
CA GLN A 48 -1.66 -5.15 11.72
C GLN A 48 -2.81 -5.94 12.34
N GLN A 49 -4.06 -5.62 12.02
CA GLN A 49 -5.24 -6.33 12.55
C GLN A 49 -5.28 -7.80 12.12
N TYR A 50 -4.82 -8.09 10.90
CA TYR A 50 -4.69 -9.47 10.42
C TYR A 50 -3.68 -10.26 11.25
N PHE A 51 -2.48 -9.71 11.47
CA PHE A 51 -1.44 -10.42 12.23
C PHE A 51 -1.72 -10.48 13.74
N GLN A 52 -2.43 -9.50 14.30
CA GLN A 52 -2.76 -9.48 15.74
C GLN A 52 -3.98 -10.32 16.08
N ASN A 53 -5.06 -10.17 15.31
CA ASN A 53 -6.38 -10.69 15.67
C ASN A 53 -6.93 -11.68 14.62
N GLY A 54 -6.22 -11.90 13.50
CA GLY A 54 -6.75 -12.68 12.37
C GLY A 54 -7.93 -12.00 11.68
N THR A 55 -8.13 -10.69 11.86
CA THR A 55 -9.28 -9.98 11.30
C THR A 55 -9.03 -9.65 9.83
N LEU A 56 -9.99 -9.99 8.98
CA LEU A 56 -9.92 -9.74 7.54
C LEU A 56 -10.67 -8.45 7.17
N PRO A 57 -10.17 -7.68 6.19
CA PRO A 57 -10.91 -6.53 5.66
C PRO A 57 -12.19 -6.98 4.94
N PRO A 58 -13.18 -6.08 4.78
CA PRO A 58 -14.31 -6.33 3.89
C PRO A 58 -13.85 -6.66 2.47
N ALA A 59 -14.59 -7.54 1.79
CA ALA A 59 -14.29 -7.90 0.40
C ALA A 59 -14.38 -6.65 -0.49
N GLY A 60 -13.34 -6.43 -1.32
CA GLY A 60 -13.26 -5.27 -2.22
C GLY A 60 -12.71 -4.00 -1.58
N THR A 61 -12.09 -4.08 -0.40
CA THR A 61 -11.44 -2.93 0.24
C THR A 61 -10.30 -2.38 -0.61
N VAL A 62 -10.32 -1.05 -0.83
CA VAL A 62 -9.29 -0.29 -1.54
C VAL A 62 -8.76 0.80 -0.62
N CYS A 63 -7.45 0.79 -0.39
CA CYS A 63 -6.73 1.73 0.45
C CYS A 63 -5.97 2.76 -0.40
N PRO A 64 -6.14 4.07 -0.16
CA PRO A 64 -5.32 5.10 -0.79
C PRO A 64 -3.92 5.14 -0.18
N VAL A 65 -2.95 5.72 -0.90
CA VAL A 65 -1.61 6.01 -0.37
C VAL A 65 -1.48 7.47 0.07
N THR A 66 -0.65 7.69 1.09
CA THR A 66 -0.40 9.03 1.65
C THR A 66 0.67 9.78 0.84
N ALA A 67 1.54 9.06 0.13
CA ALA A 67 2.57 9.64 -0.73
C ALA A 67 2.73 8.82 -2.02
N GLU A 68 2.92 9.52 -3.14
CA GLU A 68 3.28 8.90 -4.41
C GLU A 68 4.78 8.61 -4.45
N LEU A 69 5.14 7.41 -4.88
CA LEU A 69 6.54 6.99 -5.04
C LEU A 69 7.26 7.74 -6.17
N PHE A 70 6.53 8.21 -7.17
CA PHE A 70 7.07 8.90 -8.34
C PHE A 70 6.45 10.28 -8.46
N PRO A 71 6.82 11.23 -7.57
CA PRO A 71 6.32 12.59 -7.68
C PRO A 71 6.80 13.19 -9.00
N VAL A 72 5.89 13.78 -9.77
CA VAL A 72 6.26 14.54 -10.98
C VAL A 72 7.22 15.64 -10.54
N ALA A 73 8.41 15.67 -11.13
CA ALA A 73 9.42 16.67 -10.83
C ALA A 73 8.82 18.07 -11.07
N SER A 74 8.48 18.76 -9.99
CA SER A 74 8.29 20.21 -10.05
C SER A 74 9.68 20.82 -10.21
N ASN A 75 9.79 21.88 -11.00
CA ASN A 75 10.98 22.64 -11.38
C ASN A 75 11.66 23.39 -10.21
N THR A 76 11.68 22.75 -9.04
CA THR A 76 12.43 23.07 -7.84
C THR A 76 13.14 21.79 -7.44
N SER A 77 14.42 21.70 -7.82
CA SER A 77 15.34 20.65 -7.41
C SER A 77 15.69 20.84 -5.93
N THR A 78 14.76 20.49 -5.06
CA THR A 78 15.06 20.21 -3.66
C THR A 78 15.26 18.69 -3.59
N ARG A 79 16.48 18.23 -3.31
CA ARG A 79 16.69 16.89 -2.75
C ARG A 79 15.85 16.85 -1.49
N ARG A 80 14.65 16.29 -1.59
CA ARG A 80 13.88 15.93 -0.41
C ARG A 80 14.31 14.52 -0.08
N ASP A 81 15.07 14.41 0.99
CA ASP A 81 15.30 13.15 1.66
C ASP A 81 13.93 12.50 1.88
N ALA A 82 13.75 11.28 1.37
CA ALA A 82 12.46 10.59 1.34
C ALA A 82 11.92 10.28 2.75
N CYS A 83 12.74 10.42 3.78
CA CYS A 83 12.33 10.40 5.18
C CYS A 83 12.36 11.83 5.71
N SER A 84 11.32 12.61 5.48
CA SER A 84 11.11 13.84 6.23
C SER A 84 9.66 13.91 6.71
N ASP A 85 9.57 13.68 8.02
CA ASP A 85 8.46 13.93 8.95
C ASP A 85 7.14 13.19 8.75
N GLY A 86 6.86 12.31 9.73
CA GLY A 86 5.51 11.90 10.13
C GLY A 86 5.28 10.39 10.17
N SER A 87 5.22 9.83 11.39
CA SER A 87 4.56 8.57 11.86
C SER A 87 4.74 7.24 11.09
N LEU A 88 5.18 7.23 9.83
CA LEU A 88 5.06 6.11 8.91
C LEU A 88 6.35 5.29 8.79
N CYS A 89 7.54 5.90 8.93
CA CYS A 89 8.80 5.16 9.04
C CYS A 89 8.85 4.31 10.31
N GLU A 90 8.26 4.78 11.40
CA GLU A 90 8.22 4.06 12.67
C GLU A 90 7.39 2.78 12.54
N ILE A 91 6.26 2.81 11.82
CA ILE A 91 5.40 1.63 11.64
C ILE A 91 6.08 0.53 10.81
N VAL A 92 6.88 0.89 9.78
CA VAL A 92 7.60 -0.11 8.96
C VAL A 92 8.70 -0.79 9.77
N GLU A 93 9.44 -0.04 10.58
CA GLU A 93 10.46 -0.58 11.49
C GLU A 93 9.83 -1.35 12.68
N GLU A 94 8.67 -0.94 13.19
CA GLU A 94 7.96 -1.66 14.26
C GLU A 94 7.34 -2.97 13.79
N LEU A 95 6.80 -3.02 12.56
CA LEU A 95 6.35 -4.28 11.97
C LEU A 95 7.51 -5.25 11.76
N TRP A 96 8.71 -4.74 11.45
CA TRP A 96 9.91 -5.55 11.32
C TRP A 96 10.38 -6.12 12.67
N HIS A 97 10.42 -5.30 13.74
CA HIS A 97 10.87 -5.73 15.08
C HIS A 97 9.88 -6.65 15.83
N ARG A 98 8.60 -6.69 15.43
CA ARG A 98 7.57 -7.51 16.09
C ARG A 98 7.26 -8.82 15.37
N LEU A 99 7.76 -9.00 14.14
CA LEU A 99 7.55 -10.20 13.32
C LEU A 99 8.84 -11.01 13.06
N MET A 100 10.02 -10.48 13.37
CA MET A 100 11.31 -11.18 13.41
C MET A 100 11.99 -11.01 14.77
#